data_AF-A0A1B0GPV0-F1
#
_entry.id   AF-A0A1B0GPV0-F1
#
_cell.length_a   1.000
_cell.length_b   1.000
_cell.length_c   1.000
_cell.angle_alpha   90.00
_cell.angle_beta   90.00
_cell.angle_gamma   90.00
#
_symmetry.space_group_name_H-M   'P 1'
#
loop_
_entity.id
_entity.type
_entity.pdbx_description
1 polymer ?
#
loop_
_entity_poly.entity_id
_entity_poly.type
_entity_poly.pdbx_seq_one_letter_code
_entity_poly.pdbx_strand_id
1 'polypeptide(L)'
;MPNEQQESGERVSVGAIGSIEKFIPETDQDFEDYLERMGHFFELNNITEDKRKKSAFITLAGPICLKKLKAAIQPALISSKTYKEITEVLKNMFAPKRSVMAERFKFYDRRQKEDENISEFVAELKL
;
A
#
# COMPACT_ATOMS: atom_id res chain seq x y z
N MET A 1 -56.85 14.30 4.54
CA MET A 1 -55.52 14.77 4.12
C MET A 1 -54.66 13.54 3.92
N PRO A 2 -54.29 13.17 2.67
CA PRO A 2 -53.62 11.90 2.39
C PRO A 2 -52.09 12.00 2.48
N ASN A 3 -51.56 10.98 3.17
CA ASN A 3 -50.24 10.34 3.19
C ASN A 3 -49.02 10.92 2.46
N GLU A 4 -47.96 11.01 3.26
CA GLU A 4 -46.54 10.78 3.01
C GLU A 4 -46.21 9.98 1.74
N GLN A 5 -45.45 10.61 0.84
CA GLN A 5 -44.52 9.92 -0.04
C GLN A 5 -43.12 10.46 0.26
N GLN A 6 -42.44 9.77 1.17
CA GLN A 6 -41.01 9.93 1.37
C GLN A 6 -40.32 9.19 0.23
N GLU A 7 -39.79 9.93 -0.74
CA GLU A 7 -38.96 9.41 -1.82
C GLU A 7 -37.74 8.71 -1.22
N SER A 8 -37.83 7.40 -1.09
CA SER A 8 -36.69 6.53 -0.79
C SER A 8 -35.81 6.48 -2.03
N GLY A 9 -34.86 7.42 -2.14
CA GLY A 9 -33.83 7.40 -3.16
C GLY A 9 -33.10 6.05 -3.13
N GLU A 10 -33.28 5.29 -4.21
CA GLU A 10 -32.64 4.02 -4.47
C GLU A 10 -31.13 4.22 -4.46
N ARG A 11 -30.45 3.74 -3.40
CA ARG A 11 -28.99 3.69 -3.38
C ARG A 11 -28.54 2.59 -4.34
N VAL A 12 -28.33 2.95 -5.60
CA VAL A 12 -27.63 2.09 -6.55
C VAL A 12 -26.29 1.72 -5.92
N SER A 13 -26.13 0.45 -5.54
CA SER A 13 -24.84 -0.06 -5.08
C SER A 13 -23.93 -0.17 -6.29
N VAL A 14 -23.27 0.94 -6.64
CA VAL A 14 -22.21 0.93 -7.63
C VAL A 14 -21.09 0.07 -7.05
N GLY A 15 -20.85 -1.09 -7.67
CA GLY A 15 -19.69 -1.91 -7.37
C GLY A 15 -18.42 -1.10 -7.57
N ALA A 16 -17.39 -1.33 -6.76
CA ALA A 16 -16.14 -0.60 -6.91
C ALA A 16 -15.58 -0.80 -8.33
N ILE A 17 -15.18 0.29 -8.97
CA ILE A 17 -14.59 0.32 -10.30
C ILE A 17 -13.09 0.03 -10.15
N GLY A 18 -12.61 -0.95 -10.93
CA GLY A 18 -11.20 -1.33 -11.02
C GLY A 18 -10.78 -2.40 -10.00
N SER A 19 -9.56 -2.92 -10.20
CA SER A 19 -8.89 -3.85 -9.31
C SER A 19 -7.42 -3.48 -9.15
N ILE A 20 -6.83 -3.80 -8.02
CA ILE A 20 -5.39 -3.68 -7.76
C ILE A 20 -4.85 -5.10 -7.52
N GLU A 21 -3.72 -5.47 -8.13
CA GLU A 21 -3.07 -6.73 -7.79
C GLU A 21 -2.56 -6.68 -6.36
N LYS A 22 -2.74 -7.77 -5.62
CA LYS A 22 -2.21 -7.90 -4.26
C LYS A 22 -0.72 -7.57 -4.20
N PHE A 23 -0.29 -6.94 -3.11
CA PHE A 23 1.12 -6.75 -2.83
C PHE A 23 1.79 -8.11 -2.59
N ILE A 24 2.96 -8.31 -3.19
CA ILE A 24 3.78 -9.51 -3.00
C ILE A 24 5.09 -9.10 -2.32
N PRO A 25 5.20 -9.29 -0.98
CA PRO A 25 6.44 -9.00 -0.27
C PRO A 25 7.61 -9.82 -0.82
N GLU A 26 8.83 -9.32 -0.63
CA GLU A 26 10.07 -10.03 -1.01
C GLU A 26 10.23 -10.20 -2.53
N THR A 27 9.61 -9.31 -3.30
CA THR A 27 9.79 -9.12 -4.75
C THR A 27 10.28 -7.69 -5.02
N ASP A 28 10.52 -7.34 -6.29
CA ASP A 28 10.92 -5.97 -6.70
C ASP A 28 9.77 -4.93 -6.58
N GLN A 29 8.63 -5.28 -6.00
CA GLN A 29 7.54 -4.33 -5.74
C GLN A 29 7.89 -3.40 -4.57
N ASP A 30 7.84 -2.10 -4.82
CA ASP A 30 7.90 -1.10 -3.76
C ASP A 30 6.54 -1.01 -3.03
N PHE A 31 6.58 -1.07 -1.69
CA PHE A 31 5.37 -0.99 -0.89
C PHE A 31 4.76 0.42 -0.88
N GLU A 32 5.57 1.47 -1.03
CA GLU A 32 5.09 2.85 -1.14
C GLU A 32 4.32 3.05 -2.45
N ASP A 33 4.83 2.55 -3.57
CA ASP A 33 4.11 2.57 -4.86
C ASP A 33 2.77 1.83 -4.76
N TYR A 34 2.75 0.70 -4.04
CA TYR A 34 1.50 -0.02 -3.77
C TYR A 34 0.50 0.84 -2.96
N LEU A 35 0.97 1.58 -1.95
CA LEU A 35 0.12 2.49 -1.17
C LEU A 35 -0.40 3.67 -2.01
N GLU A 36 0.40 4.19 -2.94
CA GLU A 36 -0.01 5.26 -3.86
C GLU A 36 -1.14 4.78 -4.78
N ARG A 37 -0.99 3.58 -5.37
CA ARG A 37 -2.05 2.95 -6.16
C ARG A 37 -3.34 2.75 -5.37
N MET A 38 -3.23 2.33 -4.11
CA MET A 38 -4.38 2.23 -3.20
C MET A 38 -5.04 3.60 -2.95
N GLY A 39 -4.25 4.67 -2.85
CA GLY A 39 -4.73 6.05 -2.75
C GLY A 39 -5.63 6.42 -3.93
N HIS A 40 -5.15 6.22 -5.15
CA HIS A 40 -5.93 6.47 -6.36
C HIS A 40 -7.19 5.60 -6.46
N PHE A 41 -7.13 4.34 -6.02
CA PHE A 41 -8.33 3.49 -5.97
C PHE A 41 -9.37 4.03 -5.01
N PHE A 42 -8.97 4.59 -3.86
CA PHE A 42 -9.91 5.24 -2.95
C PHE A 42 -10.51 6.49 -3.54
N GLU A 43 -9.72 7.32 -4.23
CA GLU A 43 -10.19 8.53 -4.91
C GLU A 43 -11.19 8.19 -6.01
N LEU A 44 -10.84 7.26 -6.90
CA LEU A 44 -11.68 6.80 -8.01
C LEU A 44 -13.05 6.30 -7.51
N ASN A 45 -13.06 5.59 -6.38
CA ASN A 45 -14.25 4.99 -5.80
C ASN A 45 -14.94 5.86 -4.73
N ASN A 46 -14.52 7.12 -4.55
CA ASN A 46 -15.04 8.03 -3.53
C ASN A 46 -15.04 7.41 -2.11
N ILE A 47 -14.01 6.62 -1.79
CA ILE A 47 -13.86 5.99 -0.48
C ILE A 47 -13.15 6.98 0.46
N THR A 48 -13.95 7.73 1.21
CA THR A 48 -13.44 8.76 2.14
C THR A 48 -13.30 8.24 3.57
N GLU A 49 -14.26 7.44 4.03
CA GLU A 49 -14.35 6.89 5.38
C GLU A 49 -13.15 6.00 5.74
N ASP A 50 -12.46 6.30 6.84
CA ASP A 50 -11.28 5.53 7.31
C ASP A 50 -11.59 4.03 7.45
N LYS A 51 -12.77 3.70 8.01
CA LYS A 51 -13.22 2.31 8.14
C LYS A 51 -13.32 1.62 6.79
N ARG A 52 -13.82 2.30 5.75
CA ARG A 52 -13.93 1.72 4.40
C ARG A 52 -12.57 1.62 3.71
N LYS A 53 -11.70 2.64 3.84
CA LYS A 53 -10.31 2.60 3.35
C LYS A 53 -9.56 1.41 3.95
N LYS A 54 -9.63 1.25 5.27
CA LYS A 54 -9.06 0.13 6.01
C LYS A 54 -9.58 -1.21 5.49
N SER A 55 -10.91 -1.38 5.40
CA SER A 55 -11.49 -2.63 4.91
C SER A 55 -11.06 -2.96 3.49
N ALA A 56 -11.12 -1.98 2.58
CA ALA A 56 -10.68 -2.16 1.19
C ALA A 56 -9.19 -2.53 1.11
N PHE A 57 -8.33 -1.82 1.84
CA PHE A 57 -6.90 -2.11 1.89
C PHE A 57 -6.61 -3.53 2.36
N ILE A 58 -7.21 -3.97 3.48
CA ILE A 58 -6.97 -5.31 4.03
C ILE A 58 -7.40 -6.40 3.04
N THR A 59 -8.51 -6.19 2.35
CA THR A 59 -9.03 -7.16 1.37
C THR A 59 -8.16 -7.21 0.12
N LEU A 60 -7.68 -6.06 -0.38
CA LEU A 60 -6.90 -5.97 -1.62
C LEU A 60 -5.41 -6.27 -1.44
N ALA A 61 -4.81 -5.91 -0.29
CA ALA A 61 -3.40 -6.19 0.02
C ALA A 61 -3.05 -7.67 0.05
N GLY A 62 -4.06 -8.53 0.22
CA GLY A 62 -3.91 -9.98 0.11
C GLY A 62 -3.47 -10.67 1.40
N PRO A 63 -3.42 -12.00 1.38
CA PRO A 63 -3.32 -12.83 2.59
C PRO A 63 -1.97 -12.69 3.32
N ILE A 64 -0.88 -12.44 2.60
CA ILE A 64 0.46 -12.32 3.19
C ILE A 64 0.56 -11.05 4.02
N CYS A 65 0.13 -9.90 3.48
CA CYS A 65 0.07 -8.63 4.21
C CYS A 65 -0.81 -8.75 5.46
N LEU A 66 -1.98 -9.36 5.33
CA LEU A 66 -2.87 -9.58 6.46
C LEU A 66 -2.21 -10.43 7.57
N LYS A 67 -1.54 -11.53 7.20
CA LYS A 67 -0.84 -12.39 8.16
C LYS A 67 0.28 -11.64 8.88
N LYS A 68 1.11 -10.89 8.14
CA LYS A 68 2.21 -10.09 8.69
C LYS A 68 1.69 -8.96 9.59
N LEU A 69 0.64 -8.25 9.18
CA LEU A 69 -0.02 -7.23 10.00
C LEU A 69 -0.56 -7.83 11.31
N LYS A 70 -1.30 -8.94 11.24
CA LYS A 70 -1.85 -9.61 12.43
C LYS A 70 -0.76 -9.99 13.43
N ALA A 71 0.38 -10.49 12.96
CA ALA A 71 1.49 -10.83 13.83
C ALA A 71 2.11 -9.58 14.48
N ALA A 72 2.23 -8.47 13.73
CA ALA A 72 2.87 -7.25 14.20
C ALA A 72 2.06 -6.46 15.24
N ILE A 73 0.73 -6.55 15.22
CA ILE A 73 -0.13 -5.73 16.10
C ILE A 73 -0.59 -6.46 17.37
N GLN A 74 -0.22 -7.73 17.58
CA GLN A 74 -0.61 -8.45 18.80
C GLN A 74 -0.18 -7.69 20.06
N PRO A 75 -1.02 -7.63 21.12
CA PRO A 75 -2.33 -8.29 21.30
C PRO A 75 -3.54 -7.51 20.74
N ALA A 76 -3.33 -6.40 20.04
CA ALA A 76 -4.40 -5.56 19.51
C ALA A 76 -5.09 -6.17 18.28
N LEU A 77 -6.30 -5.69 17.97
CA LEU A 77 -7.09 -6.14 16.82
C LEU A 77 -6.97 -5.16 15.65
N ILE A 78 -7.08 -5.67 14.42
CA ILE A 78 -7.10 -4.80 13.22
C ILE A 78 -8.31 -3.84 13.26
N SER A 79 -9.41 -4.27 13.86
CA SER A 79 -10.60 -3.44 14.04
C SER A 79 -10.35 -2.20 14.91
N SER A 80 -9.41 -2.27 15.87
CA SER A 80 -9.09 -1.15 16.77
C SER A 80 -8.04 -0.17 16.21
N LYS A 81 -7.53 -0.41 15.01
CA LYS A 81 -6.56 0.45 14.33
C LYS A 81 -7.19 1.24 13.17
N THR A 82 -6.67 2.42 12.91
CA THR A 82 -7.02 3.25 11.74
C THR A 82 -6.31 2.74 10.48
N TYR A 83 -6.74 3.19 9.30
CA TYR A 83 -6.02 2.90 8.05
C TYR A 83 -4.57 3.37 8.13
N LYS A 84 -4.35 4.60 8.62
CA LYS A 84 -3.02 5.21 8.75
C LYS A 84 -2.08 4.36 9.61
N GLU A 85 -2.49 3.99 10.82
CA GLU A 85 -1.67 3.15 11.71
C GLU A 85 -1.32 1.80 11.07
N ILE A 86 -2.25 1.18 10.35
CA ILE A 86 -2.00 -0.09 9.65
C ILE A 86 -0.95 0.09 8.55
N THR A 87 -1.09 1.13 7.73
CA THR A 87 -0.13 1.40 6.66
C THR A 87 1.26 1.75 7.20
N GLU A 88 1.35 2.46 8.33
CA GLU A 88 2.63 2.78 8.98
C GLU A 88 3.32 1.53 9.52
N VAL A 89 2.58 0.63 10.18
CA VAL A 89 3.11 -0.66 10.65
C VAL A 89 3.68 -1.46 9.48
N LEU A 90 2.92 -1.59 8.40
CA LEU A 90 3.37 -2.35 7.23
C LEU A 90 4.51 -1.65 6.47
N LYS A 91 4.51 -0.32 6.40
CA LYS A 91 5.60 0.47 5.80
C LYS A 91 6.90 0.22 6.54
N ASN A 92 6.89 0.23 7.88
CA ASN A 92 8.08 -0.07 8.68
C ASN A 92 8.58 -1.51 8.48
N MET A 93 7.72 -2.45 8.10
CA MET A 93 8.08 -3.84 7.85
C MET A 93 8.61 -4.09 6.44
N PHE A 94 7.98 -3.51 5.42
CA PHE A 94 8.28 -3.79 3.99
C PHE A 94 9.19 -2.76 3.34
N ALA A 95 9.15 -1.52 3.83
CA ALA A 95 10.06 -0.44 3.45
C ALA A 95 10.82 0.03 4.71
N PRO A 96 11.62 -0.86 5.35
CA PRO A 96 12.43 -0.44 6.48
C PRO A 96 13.32 0.71 5.99
N LYS A 97 13.35 1.82 6.75
CA LYS A 97 14.19 2.98 6.45
C LYS A 97 15.57 2.49 6.02
N ARG A 98 15.90 2.66 4.74
CA ARG A 98 17.18 2.20 4.19
C ARG A 98 18.27 2.79 5.09
N SER A 99 19.08 1.92 5.70
CA SER A 99 20.16 2.40 6.57
C SER A 99 21.11 3.20 5.70
N VAL A 100 21.38 4.45 6.07
CA VAL A 100 22.36 5.31 5.37
C VAL A 100 23.70 4.58 5.23
N MET A 101 24.06 3.74 6.20
CA MET A 101 25.29 2.95 6.16
C MET A 101 25.22 1.79 5.16
N ALA A 102 24.07 1.14 5.02
CA ALA A 102 23.87 0.10 4.02
C ALA A 102 23.86 0.67 2.59
N GLU A 103 23.23 1.84 2.39
CA GLU A 103 23.25 2.54 1.09
C GLU A 103 24.64 3.05 0.74
N ARG A 104 25.37 3.63 1.71
CA ARG A 104 26.79 3.98 1.51
C ARG A 104 27.60 2.75 1.13
N PHE A 105 27.41 1.64 1.83
CA PHE A 105 28.12 0.41 1.52
C PHE A 105 27.81 -0.05 0.08
N LYS A 106 26.53 -0.10 -0.33
CA LYS A 106 26.14 -0.44 -1.71
C LYS A 106 26.78 0.50 -2.74
N PHE A 107 26.75 1.80 -2.48
CA PHE A 107 27.35 2.80 -3.36
C PHE A 107 28.87 2.59 -3.50
N TYR A 108 29.57 2.33 -2.39
CA TYR A 108 31.02 2.09 -2.40
C TYR A 108 31.40 0.71 -2.97
N ASP A 109 30.54 -0.30 -2.83
CA ASP A 109 30.77 -1.66 -3.33
C ASP A 109 30.39 -1.80 -4.82
N ARG A 110 29.61 -0.86 -5.37
CA ARG A 110 29.21 -0.87 -6.77
C ARG A 110 30.39 -0.59 -7.69
N ARG A 111 30.77 -1.61 -8.46
CA ARG A 111 31.81 -1.55 -9.51
C ARG A 111 31.16 -1.72 -10.88
N GLN A 112 31.54 -0.89 -11.85
CA GLN A 112 31.04 -0.98 -13.22
C GLN A 112 31.29 -2.40 -13.77
N LYS A 113 30.26 -3.00 -14.37
CA LYS A 113 30.39 -4.33 -14.99
C LYS A 113 31.10 -4.21 -16.34
N GLU A 114 31.74 -5.28 -16.81
CA GLU A 114 32.46 -5.27 -18.10
C GLU A 114 31.57 -4.88 -19.28
N ASP A 115 30.29 -5.23 -19.21
CA ASP A 115 29.31 -5.02 -20.29
C ASP A 115 28.47 -3.74 -20.12
N GLU A 116 28.71 -2.99 -19.04
CA GLU A 116 27.89 -1.84 -18.66
C GLU A 116 28.51 -0.54 -19.17
N ASN A 117 27.71 0.30 -19.84
CA ASN A 117 28.20 1.60 -20.26
C ASN A 117 28.20 2.61 -19.10
N ILE A 118 28.95 3.70 -19.24
CA ILE A 118 29.13 4.69 -18.18
C ILE A 118 27.79 5.36 -17.79
N SER A 119 26.87 5.53 -18.75
CA SER A 119 25.58 6.15 -18.47
C SER A 119 24.65 5.25 -17.64
N GLU A 120 24.65 3.94 -17.91
CA GLU A 120 23.95 2.93 -17.11
C GLU A 120 24.52 2.84 -15.70
N PHE A 121 25.85 2.79 -15.59
CA PHE A 121 26.54 2.78 -14.30
C PHE A 121 26.20 4.00 -13.46
N VAL A 122 26.24 5.19 -14.06
CA VAL A 122 25.91 6.45 -13.38
C VAL A 122 24.41 6.55 -13.04
N ALA A 123 23.52 5.94 -13.83
CA ALA A 123 22.10 5.89 -13.50
C ALA A 123 21.84 5.01 -12.28
N GLU A 124 22.49 3.84 -12.19
CA GLU A 124 22.37 2.96 -11.03
C GLU A 124 22.96 3.54 -9.74
N LEU A 125 24.03 4.34 -9.83
CA LEU A 125 24.63 5.02 -8.67
C LEU A 125 23.75 6.13 -8.05
N LYS A 126 22.66 6.51 -8.72
CA LYS A 126 21.74 7.58 -8.28
C LYS A 126 20.46 7.07 -7.62
N LEU A 127 20.27 5.74 -7.55
CA LEU A 127 19.12 5.04 -6.92
C LEU A 127 19.33 4.80 -5.41
#